data_AF-A0AAD8IMP0-F1
#
_entry.id   AF-A0AAD8IMP0-F1
#
_cell.length_a   1.000
_cell.length_b   1.000
_cell.length_c   1.000
_cell.angle_alpha   90.00
_cell.angle_beta   90.00
_cell.angle_gamma   90.00
#
_symmetry.space_group_name_H-M   'P 1'
#
loop_
_entity.id
_entity.type
_entity.pdbx_description
1 polymer ?
#
loop_
_entity_poly.entity_id
_entity_poly.type
_entity_poly.pdbx_seq_one_letter_code
_entity_poly.pdbx_strand_id
1 'polypeptide(L)'
;MPTPKRVCWIRLNSIWGFNSVQGSFSGTVNIHPSLLPLYRGAAPVQRALQDGAKETGVSLAFTVRALDAGPIISCERMEVDDHIKEPELLELLFNQGMLFPLHPQSTPKVCKF
;
A
#
# COMPACT_ATOMS: atom_id res chain seq x y z
N MET A 1 -2.74 -16.29 -21.90
CA MET A 1 -3.47 -16.25 -20.61
C MET A 1 -2.71 -15.32 -19.67
N PRO A 2 -3.23 -14.15 -19.26
CA PRO A 2 -2.55 -13.34 -18.26
C PRO A 2 -3.06 -13.70 -16.86
N THR A 3 -2.14 -13.89 -15.93
CA THR A 3 -2.35 -14.16 -14.50
C THR A 3 -3.07 -12.99 -13.81
N PRO A 4 -3.92 -13.23 -12.79
CA PRO A 4 -4.50 -12.14 -12.02
C PRO A 4 -3.42 -11.53 -11.12
N LYS A 5 -3.02 -10.29 -11.43
CA LYS A 5 -2.28 -9.45 -10.47
C LYS A 5 -3.22 -9.20 -9.29
N ARG A 6 -2.93 -9.80 -8.13
CA ARG A 6 -3.69 -9.59 -6.90
C ARG A 6 -3.51 -8.15 -6.46
N VAL A 7 -4.38 -7.27 -6.90
CA VAL A 7 -4.53 -5.90 -6.41
C VAL A 7 -5.75 -5.92 -5.52
N CYS A 8 -5.58 -5.69 -4.22
CA CYS A 8 -6.66 -5.69 -3.24
C CYS A 8 -7.29 -4.29 -3.20
N TRP A 9 -8.52 -4.17 -3.71
CA TRP A 9 -9.26 -2.92 -3.76
C TRP A 9 -10.30 -2.88 -2.64
N ILE A 10 -10.14 -1.97 -1.69
CA ILE A 10 -11.14 -1.78 -0.62
C ILE A 10 -11.99 -0.56 -0.99
N ARG A 11 -13.32 -0.72 -0.99
CA ARG A 11 -14.27 0.36 -1.24
C ARG A 11 -14.77 0.91 0.09
N LEU A 12 -14.44 2.16 0.38
CA LEU A 12 -14.92 2.87 1.56
C LEU A 12 -16.29 3.48 1.26
N ASN A 13 -17.35 2.96 1.90
CA ASN A 13 -18.68 3.58 1.89
C ASN A 13 -18.88 4.41 3.17
N SER A 14 -19.50 5.57 2.98
CA SER A 14 -19.68 6.69 3.90
C SER A 14 -20.18 6.30 5.31
N ILE A 15 -19.35 6.52 6.33
CA ILE A 15 -19.77 6.62 7.74
C ILE A 15 -19.32 8.00 8.22
N TRP A 16 -20.14 9.02 8.00
CA TRP A 16 -19.84 10.39 8.43
C TRP A 16 -21.05 11.00 9.13
N GLY A 17 -20.99 11.02 10.46
CA GLY A 17 -21.71 11.97 11.30
C GLY A 17 -20.89 13.25 11.45
N PHE A 18 -21.56 14.39 11.31
CA PHE A 18 -21.10 15.78 11.40
C PHE A 18 -19.91 16.10 12.34
N ASN A 19 -18.79 16.62 11.79
CA ASN A 19 -18.33 18.02 11.95
C ASN A 19 -16.89 18.20 11.40
N SER A 20 -16.74 19.22 10.55
CA SER A 20 -15.49 19.99 10.29
C SER A 20 -14.19 19.26 9.93
N VAL A 21 -14.12 18.59 8.77
CA VAL A 21 -13.07 18.75 7.73
C VAL A 21 -13.72 18.29 6.42
N GLN A 22 -13.92 19.19 5.45
CA GLN A 22 -14.45 18.81 4.13
C GLN A 22 -13.39 18.03 3.36
N GLY A 23 -13.53 16.71 3.37
CA GLY A 23 -12.78 15.79 2.53
C GLY A 23 -13.52 14.46 2.44
N SER A 24 -14.69 14.43 1.78
CA SER A 24 -15.31 13.16 1.37
C SER A 24 -14.42 12.52 0.30
N PHE A 25 -13.36 11.83 0.72
CA PHE A 25 -12.61 10.94 -0.16
C PHE A 25 -13.44 9.67 -0.39
N SER A 26 -14.46 9.76 -1.23
CA SER A 26 -15.08 8.59 -1.84
C SER A 26 -14.14 8.09 -2.93
N GLY A 27 -13.37 7.06 -2.62
CA GLY A 27 -12.38 6.51 -3.53
C GLY A 27 -12.11 5.05 -3.23
N THR A 28 -11.46 4.37 -4.17
CA THR A 28 -10.90 3.06 -3.91
C THR A 28 -9.48 3.23 -3.41
N VAL A 29 -9.10 2.41 -2.43
CA VAL A 29 -7.73 2.36 -1.94
C VAL A 29 -7.05 1.12 -2.48
N ASN A 30 -5.74 1.23 -2.72
CA ASN A 30 -4.88 0.15 -3.16
C ASN A 30 -3.83 -0.13 -2.08
N ILE A 31 -3.65 -1.41 -1.75
CA ILE A 31 -2.52 -1.91 -0.98
C ILE A 31 -1.40 -2.21 -1.98
N HIS A 32 -0.33 -1.42 -1.92
CA HIS A 32 0.85 -1.57 -2.75
C HIS A 32 1.99 -2.21 -1.94
N PRO A 33 2.47 -3.42 -2.27
CA PRO A 33 3.49 -4.13 -1.49
C PRO A 33 4.91 -3.63 -1.79
N SER A 34 5.10 -2.32 -1.64
CA SER A 34 6.39 -1.64 -1.50
C SER A 34 6.18 -0.25 -0.88
N LEU A 35 7.28 0.39 -0.50
CA LEU A 35 7.34 1.77 -0.02
C LEU A 35 7.27 2.77 -1.19
N LEU A 36 6.08 3.26 -1.55
CA LEU A 36 5.92 4.20 -2.66
C LEU A 36 6.68 5.52 -2.39
N PRO A 37 7.54 6.02 -3.31
CA PRO A 37 7.50 5.78 -4.75
C PRO A 37 8.40 4.64 -5.25
N LEU A 38 9.06 3.89 -4.36
CA LEU A 38 9.92 2.78 -4.75
C LEU A 38 9.09 1.65 -5.38
N TYR A 39 9.70 0.96 -6.34
CA TYR A 39 9.18 -0.27 -6.95
C TYR A 39 7.72 -0.20 -7.46
N ARG A 40 7.28 0.94 -8.03
CA ARG A 40 5.94 1.11 -8.66
C ARG A 40 5.66 0.09 -9.76
N GLY A 41 4.41 -0.31 -9.93
CA GLY A 41 3.98 -1.20 -11.00
C GLY A 41 3.89 -2.67 -10.57
N ALA A 42 3.93 -3.56 -11.56
CA ALA A 42 3.35 -4.90 -11.44
C ALA A 42 4.15 -5.93 -10.63
N ALA A 43 5.41 -5.67 -10.32
CA ALA A 43 6.32 -6.61 -9.66
C ALA A 43 7.17 -5.89 -8.61
N PRO A 44 6.57 -5.32 -7.55
CA PRO A 44 7.29 -4.55 -6.54
C PRO A 44 8.23 -5.43 -5.71
N VAL A 45 7.74 -6.59 -5.24
CA VAL A 45 8.49 -7.51 -4.36
C VAL A 45 9.66 -8.15 -5.10
N GLN A 46 9.42 -8.60 -6.34
CA GLN A 46 10.47 -9.18 -7.19
C GLN A 46 11.65 -8.23 -7.37
N ARG A 47 11.37 -6.93 -7.62
CA ARG A 47 12.42 -5.94 -7.80
C ARG A 47 13.14 -5.60 -6.51
N ALA A 48 12.42 -5.49 -5.39
CA ALA A 48 13.06 -5.28 -4.09
C ALA A 48 14.05 -6.42 -3.75
N LEU A 49 13.69 -7.67 -4.04
CA LEU A 49 14.58 -8.82 -3.86
C LEU A 49 15.74 -8.83 -4.87
N GLN A 50 15.50 -8.48 -6.13
CA GLN A 50 16.55 -8.39 -7.16
C GLN A 50 17.60 -7.32 -6.84
N ASP A 51 17.17 -6.19 -6.27
CA ASP A 51 18.06 -5.10 -5.87
C ASP A 51 18.78 -5.39 -4.53
N GLY A 52 18.47 -6.51 -3.88
CA GLY A 52 19.04 -6.88 -2.58
C GLY A 52 18.63 -5.90 -1.47
N ALA A 53 17.42 -5.34 -1.56
CA ALA A 53 16.94 -4.36 -0.60
C ALA A 53 16.85 -4.96 0.81
N LYS A 54 17.53 -4.34 1.77
CA LYS A 54 17.49 -4.73 3.19
C LYS A 54 16.23 -4.25 3.91
N GLU A 55 15.55 -3.26 3.33
CA GLU A 55 14.30 -2.71 3.82
C GLU A 55 13.29 -2.59 2.67
N THR A 56 12.04 -2.96 2.96
CA THR A 56 10.88 -2.73 2.10
C THR A 56 9.68 -2.33 2.97
N GLY A 57 8.47 -2.47 2.46
CA GLY A 57 7.27 -2.16 3.22
C GLY A 57 6.01 -2.26 2.39
N VAL A 58 4.91 -1.82 2.97
CA VAL A 58 3.61 -1.76 2.31
C VAL A 58 3.06 -0.34 2.41
N SER A 59 2.48 0.14 1.32
CA SER A 59 1.84 1.45 1.23
C SER A 59 0.38 1.30 0.89
N LEU A 60 -0.49 2.01 1.60
CA LEU A 60 -1.88 2.18 1.24
C LEU A 60 -2.04 3.53 0.58
N ALA A 61 -2.56 3.55 -0.64
CA ALA A 61 -2.74 4.78 -1.41
C ALA A 61 -4.14 4.86 -2.01
N PHE A 62 -4.65 6.08 -2.17
CA PHE A 62 -5.83 6.29 -3.01
C PHE A 62 -5.51 5.98 -4.46
N THR A 63 -6.50 5.53 -5.20
CA THR A 63 -6.29 5.20 -6.61
C THR A 63 -6.66 6.38 -7.48
N VAL A 64 -5.76 6.74 -8.40
CA VAL A 64 -5.96 7.76 -9.42
C VAL A 64 -5.88 7.12 -10.80
N ARG A 65 -6.13 7.87 -11.88
CA ARG A 65 -6.04 7.34 -13.25
C ARG A 65 -4.64 6.80 -13.60
N ALA A 66 -3.61 7.35 -12.98
CA ALA A 66 -2.24 6.88 -13.12
C ALA A 66 -1.94 5.73 -12.12
N LEU A 67 -1.27 4.68 -12.61
CA LEU A 67 -0.96 3.48 -11.84
C LEU A 67 -0.08 3.81 -10.61
N ASP A 68 -0.54 3.37 -9.44
CA ASP A 68 0.09 3.54 -8.12
C ASP A 68 0.41 4.99 -7.72
N ALA A 69 0.00 6.00 -8.51
CA ALA A 69 0.44 7.39 -8.38
C ALA A 69 -0.46 8.26 -7.50
N GLY A 70 -1.42 7.67 -6.79
CA GLY A 70 -2.32 8.42 -5.96
C GLY A 70 -1.73 8.78 -4.60
N PRO A 71 -2.40 9.68 -3.85
CA PRO A 71 -1.95 10.10 -2.53
C PRO A 71 -1.79 8.91 -1.57
N ILE A 72 -0.62 8.84 -0.92
CA ILE A 72 -0.35 7.83 0.10
C ILE A 72 -1.13 8.19 1.37
N ILE A 73 -1.86 7.23 1.89
CA ILE A 73 -2.69 7.33 3.10
C ILE A 73 -1.86 6.91 4.32
N SER A 74 -1.23 5.74 4.22
CA SER A 74 -0.42 5.15 5.28
C SER A 74 0.62 4.23 4.67
N CYS A 75 1.68 3.94 5.41
CA CYS A 75 2.73 3.04 5.00
C CYS A 75 3.46 2.49 6.23
N GLU A 76 4.04 1.31 6.06
CA GLU A 76 4.78 0.61 7.10
C GLU A 76 6.03 0.00 6.51
N ARG A 77 7.15 0.19 7.20
CA ARG A 77 8.47 -0.35 6.85
C ARG A 77 8.67 -1.71 7.48
N MET A 78 9.43 -2.54 6.80
CA MET A 78 9.78 -3.88 7.24
C MET A 78 11.17 -4.25 6.73
N GLU A 79 11.97 -4.87 7.59
CA GLU A 79 13.25 -5.45 7.19
C GLU A 79 13.02 -6.69 6.31
N VAL A 80 13.87 -6.87 5.31
CA VAL A 80 13.85 -8.03 4.42
C VAL A 80 14.86 -9.04 4.91
N ASP A 81 14.38 -10.23 5.26
CA ASP A 81 15.25 -11.39 5.55
C ASP A 81 15.92 -11.87 4.25
N ASP A 82 17.23 -12.10 4.28
CA ASP A 82 18.02 -12.56 3.13
C ASP A 82 17.59 -13.93 2.59
N HIS A 83 16.82 -14.70 3.35
CA HIS A 83 16.30 -16.01 2.97
C HIS A 83 14.82 -16.00 2.56
N ILE A 84 14.13 -14.86 2.69
CA ILE A 84 12.70 -14.80 2.36
C ILE A 84 12.47 -14.94 0.87
N LYS A 85 11.44 -15.70 0.50
CA LYS A 85 11.05 -15.86 -0.90
C LYS A 85 9.94 -14.87 -1.26
N GLU A 86 9.90 -14.51 -2.54
CA GLU A 86 8.91 -13.58 -3.08
C GLU A 86 7.45 -13.85 -2.66
N PRO A 87 6.90 -15.08 -2.77
CA PRO A 87 5.50 -15.31 -2.41
C PRO A 87 5.22 -15.09 -0.91
N GLU A 88 6.17 -15.45 -0.06
CA GLU A 88 6.07 -15.27 1.40
C GLU A 88 6.14 -13.79 1.75
N LEU A 89 7.10 -13.07 1.17
CA LEU A 89 7.24 -11.62 1.37
C LEU A 89 6.00 -10.86 0.87
N LEU A 90 5.46 -11.24 -0.29
CA LEU A 90 4.25 -10.66 -0.84
C LEU A 90 3.04 -10.85 0.09
N GLU A 91 2.86 -12.06 0.61
CA GLU A 91 1.77 -12.39 1.52
C GLU A 91 1.89 -11.60 2.84
N LEU A 92 3.09 -11.54 3.43
CA LEU A 92 3.35 -10.73 4.63
C LEU A 92 2.98 -9.27 4.40
N LEU A 93 3.44 -8.67 3.30
CA LEU A 93 3.17 -7.27 2.98
C LEU A 93 1.69 -7.00 2.78
N PHE A 94 0.94 -7.89 2.11
CA PHE A 94 -0.50 -7.73 1.98
C PHE A 94 -1.22 -7.86 3.32
N ASN A 95 -0.84 -8.84 4.15
CA ASN A 95 -1.43 -9.02 5.47
C ASN A 95 -1.21 -7.79 6.35
N GLN A 96 -0.01 -7.20 6.32
CA GLN A 96 0.26 -5.93 7.02
C GLN A 96 -0.59 -4.78 6.47
N GLY A 97 -0.69 -4.66 5.15
CA GLY A 97 -1.51 -3.61 4.52
C GLY A 97 -3.01 -3.72 4.84
N MET A 98 -3.53 -4.93 5.07
CA MET A 98 -4.92 -5.15 5.50
C MET A 98 -5.20 -4.66 6.92
N LEU A 99 -4.18 -4.59 7.77
CA LEU A 99 -4.31 -4.12 9.15
C LEU A 99 -4.33 -2.59 9.27
N PHE A 100 -4.12 -1.87 8.17
CA PHE A 100 -4.08 -0.41 8.21
C PHE A 100 -5.45 0.15 8.62
N PRO A 101 -5.50 1.00 9.66
CA PRO A 101 -6.74 1.62 10.07
C PRO A 101 -7.21 2.58 8.99
N LEU A 102 -8.39 2.31 8.43
CA LEU A 102 -9.03 3.19 7.43
C LEU A 102 -9.74 4.40 8.09
N HIS A 103 -9.44 4.69 9.35
CA HIS A 103 -10.10 5.75 10.10
C HIS A 103 -9.47 7.12 9.79
N PRO A 104 -10.26 8.16 9.47
CA PRO A 104 -9.77 9.47 9.01
C PRO A 104 -8.96 10.28 10.03
N GLN A 105 -8.81 9.80 11.26
CA GLN A 105 -7.96 10.42 12.29
C GLN A 105 -6.59 9.78 12.46
N SER A 106 -6.25 8.73 11.70
CA SER A 106 -4.85 8.40 11.49
C SER A 106 -4.28 9.45 10.55
N THR A 107 -3.65 10.47 11.12
CA THR A 107 -2.82 11.39 10.36
C THR A 107 -1.95 10.58 9.39
N PRO A 108 -1.81 10.99 8.12
CA PRO A 108 -0.95 10.29 7.20
C PRO A 108 0.44 10.31 7.83
N LYS A 109 0.88 9.14 8.31
CA LYS A 109 2.28 8.90 8.57
C LYS A 109 2.90 8.91 7.19
N VAL A 110 3.20 10.10 6.68
CA VAL A 110 3.97 10.28 5.46
C VAL A 110 5.27 9.56 5.75
N CYS A 111 5.48 8.40 5.12
CA CYS A 111 6.79 7.77 5.16
C CYS A 111 7.75 8.77 4.57
N LYS A 112 8.56 9.38 5.44
CA LYS A 112 9.75 10.10 5.02
C LYS A 112 10.72 9.04 4.52
N PHE A 113 11.03 9.11 3.24
CA PHE A 113 12.09 8.35 2.58
C PHE A 113 13.43 9.04 2.80
#